data_AF-A0A2M8ALU5-F1
#
_entry.id   AF-A0A2M8ALU5-F1
#
_cell.length_a   1.000
_cell.length_b   1.000
_cell.length_c   1.000
_cell.angle_alpha   90.00
_cell.angle_beta   90.00
_cell.angle_gamma   90.00
#
_symmetry.space_group_name_H-M   'P 1'
#
loop_
_entity.id
_entity.type
_entity.pdbx_description
1 polymer ?
#
loop_
_entity_poly.entity_id
_entity_poly.type
_entity_poly.pdbx_seq_one_letter_code
_entity_poly.pdbx_strand_id
1 'polypeptide(L)'
;MGKIYKTFALTLSLMIGLSFTSCVQDDDFTIPKSLGNEENEALTSILENILAGTLSEVSISELKGMYQDNMPEFIDTDIVVKGYVSSSDQTGNFFKEIYLQDAPENPTAGIKIALNQVETYNQFNKGREVYIKLKGLYVGEERVGSEVIVIGGGTETDQFGTTVLRLTLNQIKANMFRSENTLELVPLTASFSDITKDHIGLFVKFEDVEFANDLEGLRYFDPIQDFDTQRTLQSCDGFDYSSFILETSSFASFKNELLPSDNGSISGVITKDFTGSVLLLALNTTDDVAFTNSRCTLLDINDFSPIFEEDFESMTANANVSGNGWTNYTEVGRFSWRVLTTTDSGNSGSKIASMGAFNSGNPSNIAWLISPGIDLDAQDLEFINFKSSNSFSDGSELELLISTDWDGNTATITTSTWTALPGIIVSDSEFFQNWVDSGAISLSSYSGTAYIAFKYIGGDNAANTIDGNFEIDNFKVLVSN
;
A
#
# COMPACT_ATOMS: atom_id res chain seq x y z
N MET A 1 -3.95 -65.26 -63.43
CA MET A 1 -4.30 -64.37 -62.30
C MET A 1 -3.12 -64.26 -61.33
N GLY A 2 -2.13 -63.40 -61.61
CA GLY A 2 -0.93 -63.36 -60.75
C GLY A 2 0.04 -62.20 -60.94
N LYS A 3 -0.30 -61.16 -61.73
CA LYS A 3 0.60 -60.01 -61.95
C LYS A 3 -0.03 -58.63 -61.74
N ILE A 4 -1.29 -58.55 -61.31
CA ILE A 4 -2.00 -57.27 -61.14
C ILE A 4 -2.04 -56.79 -59.67
N TYR A 5 -1.69 -57.64 -58.70
CA TYR A 5 -1.78 -57.30 -57.27
C TYR A 5 -0.50 -56.72 -56.64
N LYS A 6 0.63 -56.67 -57.35
CA LYS A 6 1.91 -56.14 -56.79
C LYS A 6 2.13 -54.66 -57.06
N THR A 7 1.49 -54.08 -58.07
CA THR A 7 1.62 -52.65 -58.41
C THR A 7 0.61 -51.75 -57.69
N PHE A 8 -0.46 -52.32 -57.13
CA PHE A 8 -1.45 -51.55 -56.35
C PHE A 8 -1.11 -51.45 -54.86
N ALA A 9 -0.29 -52.37 -54.34
CA ALA A 9 0.21 -52.31 -52.96
C ALA A 9 1.38 -51.33 -52.80
N LEU A 10 2.10 -51.00 -53.89
CA LEU A 10 3.25 -50.10 -53.86
C LEU A 10 2.87 -48.61 -54.02
N THR A 11 1.70 -48.31 -54.60
CA THR A 11 1.20 -46.94 -54.77
C THR A 11 0.36 -46.44 -53.60
N LEU A 12 -0.20 -47.33 -52.77
CA LEU A 12 -0.91 -46.94 -51.55
C LEU A 12 0.01 -46.77 -50.33
N SER A 13 1.23 -47.35 -50.38
CA SER A 13 2.24 -47.18 -49.31
C SER A 13 3.14 -45.94 -49.50
N LEU A 14 3.02 -45.22 -50.63
CA LEU A 14 3.77 -43.97 -50.88
C LEU A 14 2.91 -42.72 -50.69
N MET A 15 1.62 -42.87 -50.36
CA MET A 15 0.67 -41.78 -50.12
C MET A 15 0.17 -41.68 -48.67
N ILE A 16 0.91 -42.26 -47.71
CA ILE A 16 0.65 -42.15 -46.26
C ILE A 16 1.89 -41.62 -45.51
N GLY A 17 2.98 -41.30 -46.22
CA GLY A 17 4.26 -40.86 -45.63
C GLY A 17 4.54 -39.35 -45.67
N LEU A 18 3.55 -38.50 -45.96
CA LEU A 18 3.74 -37.04 -46.07
C LEU A 18 2.83 -36.20 -45.16
N SER A 19 2.12 -36.83 -44.22
CA SER A 19 1.10 -36.14 -43.41
C SER A 19 1.53 -35.75 -41.99
N PHE A 20 2.82 -35.80 -41.64
CA PHE A 20 3.29 -35.47 -40.30
C PHE A 20 4.63 -34.74 -40.31
N THR A 21 4.69 -33.54 -40.90
CA THR A 21 5.66 -32.48 -40.52
C THR A 21 5.14 -31.11 -40.99
N SER A 22 3.89 -30.80 -40.66
CA SER A 22 3.57 -29.42 -40.30
C SER A 22 3.18 -29.46 -38.84
N CYS A 23 4.17 -29.71 -37.97
CA CYS A 23 4.17 -28.93 -36.75
C CYS A 23 4.10 -27.50 -37.24
N VAL A 24 2.91 -26.89 -37.09
CA VAL A 24 2.83 -25.45 -36.88
C VAL A 24 3.89 -25.23 -35.80
N GLN A 25 5.03 -24.65 -36.18
CA GLN A 25 5.93 -24.06 -35.20
C GLN A 25 5.03 -23.25 -34.30
N ASP A 26 5.23 -23.34 -32.98
CA ASP A 26 4.61 -22.46 -32.00
C ASP A 26 4.35 -21.12 -32.69
N ASP A 27 3.08 -20.72 -32.71
CA ASP A 27 2.62 -19.42 -33.15
C ASP A 27 3.20 -18.37 -32.17
N ASP A 28 4.53 -18.29 -32.10
CA ASP A 28 5.30 -17.19 -31.57
C ASP A 28 5.16 -16.08 -32.60
N PHE A 29 3.96 -15.52 -32.65
CA PHE A 29 3.70 -14.24 -33.28
C PHE A 29 4.47 -13.21 -32.46
N THR A 30 5.77 -13.13 -32.72
CA THR A 30 6.62 -12.11 -32.12
C THR A 30 5.99 -10.77 -32.43
N ILE A 31 5.70 -10.00 -31.39
CA ILE A 31 5.07 -8.68 -31.52
C ILE A 31 5.94 -7.84 -32.47
N PRO A 32 5.37 -7.31 -33.57
CA PRO A 32 6.17 -6.61 -34.57
C PRO A 32 6.98 -5.48 -33.94
N LYS A 33 8.31 -5.60 -33.99
CA LYS A 33 9.23 -4.56 -33.50
C LYS A 33 9.29 -3.37 -34.43
N SER A 34 9.11 -3.61 -35.74
CA SER A 34 9.06 -2.54 -36.75
C SER A 34 7.75 -1.78 -36.61
N LEU A 35 7.84 -0.48 -36.39
CA LEU A 35 6.72 0.42 -36.57
C LEU A 35 6.36 0.47 -38.07
N GLY A 36 5.09 0.72 -38.38
CA GLY A 36 4.69 1.03 -39.76
C GLY A 36 5.31 2.37 -40.19
N ASN A 37 5.50 2.61 -41.50
CA ASN A 37 6.12 3.84 -42.00
C ASN A 37 5.44 5.12 -41.46
N GLU A 38 4.10 5.14 -41.40
CA GLU A 38 3.33 6.29 -40.90
C GLU A 38 3.55 6.51 -39.38
N GLU A 39 3.56 5.44 -38.59
CA GLU A 39 3.79 5.52 -37.13
C GLU A 39 5.22 5.95 -36.82
N ASN A 40 6.20 5.45 -37.59
CA ASN A 40 7.60 5.86 -37.54
C ASN A 40 7.78 7.37 -37.79
N GLU A 41 7.18 7.88 -38.86
CA GLU A 41 7.26 9.30 -39.22
C GLU A 41 6.60 10.17 -38.14
N ALA A 42 5.45 9.75 -37.62
CA ALA A 42 4.74 10.50 -36.58
C ALA A 42 5.51 10.52 -35.25
N LEU A 43 6.10 9.41 -34.83
CA LEU A 43 6.94 9.35 -33.62
C LEU A 43 8.20 10.20 -33.81
N THR A 44 8.87 10.10 -34.95
CA THR A 44 10.06 10.92 -35.26
C THR A 44 9.72 12.41 -35.15
N SER A 45 8.57 12.82 -35.70
CA SER A 45 8.09 14.20 -35.59
C SER A 45 7.80 14.62 -34.14
N ILE A 46 7.27 13.74 -33.30
CA ILE A 46 7.08 14.04 -31.86
C ILE A 46 8.42 14.33 -31.21
N LEU A 47 9.40 13.43 -31.38
CA LEU A 47 10.71 13.53 -30.74
C LEU A 47 11.47 14.79 -31.22
N GLU A 48 11.43 15.09 -32.53
CA GLU A 48 12.04 16.31 -33.08
C GLU A 48 11.37 17.59 -32.54
N ASN A 49 10.04 17.60 -32.42
CA ASN A 49 9.32 18.76 -31.88
C ASN A 49 9.56 18.97 -30.37
N ILE A 50 9.72 17.89 -29.60
CA ILE A 50 10.16 17.97 -28.19
C ILE A 50 11.55 18.61 -28.13
N LEU A 51 12.50 18.12 -28.93
CA LEU A 51 13.87 18.64 -28.97
C LEU A 51 13.92 20.10 -29.44
N ALA A 52 13.03 20.51 -30.35
CA ALA A 52 12.92 21.88 -30.84
C ALA A 52 12.16 22.81 -29.87
N GLY A 53 11.55 22.28 -28.80
CA GLY A 53 10.72 23.04 -27.86
C GLY A 53 9.38 23.52 -28.42
N THR A 54 8.92 22.93 -29.54
CA THR A 54 7.62 23.24 -30.17
C THR A 54 6.49 22.33 -29.67
N LEU A 55 6.84 21.23 -29.00
CA LEU A 55 5.93 20.32 -28.30
C LEU A 55 6.43 20.14 -26.87
N SER A 56 5.60 20.42 -25.86
CA SER A 56 6.01 20.27 -24.45
C SER A 56 5.68 18.88 -23.94
N GLU A 57 6.68 18.18 -23.39
CA GLU A 57 6.47 16.97 -22.60
C GLU A 57 5.97 17.36 -21.20
N VAL A 58 4.89 16.74 -20.74
CA VAL A 58 4.39 16.87 -19.36
C VAL A 58 4.52 15.54 -18.63
N SER A 59 4.80 15.58 -17.33
CA SER A 59 4.83 14.38 -16.49
C SER A 59 3.42 13.82 -16.26
N ILE A 60 3.34 12.54 -15.90
CA ILE A 60 2.07 11.90 -15.53
C ILE A 60 1.43 12.61 -14.33
N SER A 61 2.22 13.01 -13.33
CA SER A 61 1.71 13.75 -12.16
C SER A 61 1.15 15.11 -12.52
N GLU A 62 1.84 15.89 -13.37
CA GLU A 62 1.31 17.17 -13.86
C GLU A 62 0.02 16.99 -14.64
N LEU A 63 -0.04 15.95 -15.49
CA LEU A 63 -1.24 15.63 -16.26
C LEU A 63 -2.43 15.28 -15.34
N LYS A 64 -2.21 14.43 -14.32
CA LYS A 64 -3.24 14.12 -13.32
C LYS A 64 -3.73 15.38 -12.61
N GLY A 65 -2.81 16.31 -12.31
CA GLY A 65 -3.12 17.60 -11.71
C GLY A 65 -3.95 18.54 -12.59
N MET A 66 -4.15 18.26 -13.87
CA MET A 66 -5.04 19.05 -14.73
C MET A 66 -6.53 18.79 -14.44
N TYR A 67 -6.87 17.61 -13.90
CA TYR A 67 -8.24 17.34 -13.46
C TYR A 67 -8.51 18.04 -12.13
N GLN A 68 -9.43 19.01 -12.15
CA GLN A 68 -9.81 19.83 -11.00
C GLN A 68 -11.34 19.91 -10.90
N ASP A 69 -11.84 20.16 -9.69
CA ASP A 69 -13.27 20.42 -9.42
C ASP A 69 -14.24 19.34 -9.93
N ASN A 70 -13.78 18.09 -10.01
CA ASN A 70 -14.53 16.95 -10.57
C ASN A 70 -15.03 17.15 -12.02
N MET A 71 -14.37 18.01 -12.79
CA MET A 71 -14.74 18.29 -14.18
C MET A 71 -13.64 17.83 -15.14
N PRO A 72 -13.96 16.99 -16.15
CA PRO A 72 -12.99 16.58 -17.14
C PRO A 72 -12.37 17.78 -17.86
N GLU A 73 -11.04 17.82 -17.90
CA GLU A 73 -10.28 18.89 -18.54
C GLU A 73 -10.06 18.58 -20.02
N PHE A 74 -10.42 19.53 -20.89
CA PHE A 74 -10.15 19.44 -22.31
C PHE A 74 -8.77 20.01 -22.63
N ILE A 75 -7.88 19.19 -23.19
CA ILE A 75 -6.52 19.63 -23.50
C ILE A 75 -6.52 20.34 -24.86
N ASP A 76 -6.42 21.67 -24.88
CA ASP A 76 -6.36 22.48 -26.09
C ASP A 76 -4.93 22.88 -26.51
N THR A 77 -3.94 22.55 -25.68
CA THR A 77 -2.52 22.83 -25.88
C THR A 77 -1.79 21.67 -26.56
N ASP A 78 -0.74 22.00 -27.33
CA ASP A 78 0.14 21.02 -27.95
C ASP A 78 1.13 20.49 -26.89
N ILE A 79 0.67 19.53 -26.10
CA ILE A 79 1.45 18.81 -25.10
C ILE A 79 1.42 17.29 -25.35
N VAL A 80 2.44 16.60 -24.84
CA VAL A 80 2.62 15.15 -24.97
C VAL A 80 2.97 14.56 -23.61
N VAL A 81 2.47 13.37 -23.30
CA VAL A 81 2.91 12.58 -22.15
C VAL A 81 3.64 11.33 -22.63
N LYS A 82 4.70 10.95 -21.93
CA LYS A 82 5.46 9.71 -22.14
C LYS A 82 5.23 8.76 -20.98
N GLY A 83 5.15 7.47 -21.26
CA GLY A 83 5.14 6.44 -20.22
C GLY A 83 5.47 5.05 -20.77
N TYR A 84 5.58 4.10 -19.84
CA TYR A 84 5.87 2.69 -20.11
C TYR A 84 4.66 1.85 -19.71
N VAL A 85 4.23 0.96 -20.60
CA VAL A 85 3.01 0.16 -20.39
C VAL A 85 3.18 -0.82 -19.22
N SER A 86 2.44 -0.65 -18.13
CA SER A 86 2.51 -1.49 -16.93
C SER A 86 1.51 -2.66 -16.95
N SER A 87 0.42 -2.54 -17.73
CA SER A 87 -0.64 -3.55 -17.87
C SER A 87 -0.58 -4.31 -19.20
N SER A 88 -1.22 -5.47 -19.28
CA SER A 88 -1.34 -6.29 -20.49
C SER A 88 -2.67 -7.01 -20.53
N ASP A 89 -3.46 -6.78 -21.58
CA ASP A 89 -4.71 -7.51 -21.81
C ASP A 89 -4.49 -8.91 -22.44
N GLN A 90 -3.24 -9.37 -22.58
CA GLN A 90 -2.89 -10.67 -23.18
C GLN A 90 -3.56 -11.85 -22.47
N THR A 91 -3.65 -11.82 -21.15
CA THR A 91 -4.31 -12.86 -20.35
C THR A 91 -5.79 -12.57 -20.11
N GLY A 92 -6.32 -11.44 -20.60
CA GLY A 92 -7.73 -11.08 -20.46
C GLY A 92 -8.12 -10.47 -19.10
N ASN A 93 -7.17 -10.17 -18.21
CA ASN A 93 -7.46 -9.54 -16.92
C ASN A 93 -7.72 -8.02 -17.01
N PHE A 94 -7.27 -7.39 -18.10
CA PHE A 94 -7.54 -5.98 -18.41
C PHE A 94 -8.44 -5.91 -19.64
N PHE A 95 -9.42 -4.99 -19.65
CA PHE A 95 -10.38 -4.87 -20.74
C PHE A 95 -10.61 -3.42 -21.14
N LYS A 96 -10.26 -3.07 -22.40
CA LYS A 96 -10.48 -1.73 -22.96
C LYS A 96 -9.78 -0.62 -22.19
N GLU A 97 -8.65 -0.95 -21.59
CA GLU A 97 -7.83 -0.05 -20.80
C GLU A 97 -6.36 -0.45 -20.89
N ILE A 98 -5.48 0.54 -20.73
CA ILE A 98 -4.04 0.38 -20.57
C ILE A 98 -3.60 1.28 -19.43
N TYR A 99 -2.67 0.82 -18.60
CA TYR A 99 -1.97 1.63 -17.61
C TYR A 99 -0.54 1.91 -18.07
N LEU A 100 -0.11 3.15 -17.87
CA LEU A 100 1.28 3.56 -18.05
C LEU A 100 1.87 3.97 -16.71
N GLN A 101 3.15 3.69 -16.51
CA GLN A 101 3.99 4.26 -15.45
C GLN A 101 5.07 5.16 -16.06
N ASP A 102 5.52 6.16 -15.29
CA ASP A 102 6.45 7.20 -15.75
C ASP A 102 7.90 6.73 -15.98
N ALA A 103 8.33 5.66 -15.31
CA ALA A 103 9.67 5.09 -15.44
C ALA A 103 9.64 3.55 -15.46
N PRO A 104 10.61 2.87 -16.11
CA PRO A 104 10.68 1.41 -16.12
C PRO A 104 11.13 0.82 -14.77
N GLU A 105 11.80 1.61 -13.93
CA GLU A 105 12.30 1.24 -12.62
C GLU A 105 12.06 2.42 -11.66
N ASN A 106 11.68 2.13 -10.41
CA ASN A 106 11.30 3.11 -9.39
C ASN A 106 10.28 4.16 -9.90
N PRO A 107 9.14 3.73 -10.50
CA PRO A 107 8.13 4.66 -10.99
C PRO A 107 7.50 5.46 -9.84
N THR A 108 7.11 6.70 -10.11
CA THR A 108 6.49 7.59 -9.12
C THR A 108 5.04 7.93 -9.44
N ALA A 109 4.60 7.72 -10.69
CA ALA A 109 3.25 8.04 -11.11
C ALA A 109 2.74 7.10 -12.20
N GLY A 110 1.50 6.66 -12.04
CA GLY A 110 0.77 5.87 -13.02
C GLY A 110 -0.48 6.59 -13.55
N ILE A 111 -0.90 6.24 -14.76
CA ILE A 111 -2.13 6.76 -15.38
C ILE A 111 -2.85 5.70 -16.20
N LYS A 112 -4.18 5.73 -16.14
CA LYS A 112 -5.06 4.89 -16.95
C LYS A 112 -5.38 5.58 -18.28
N ILE A 113 -5.49 4.78 -19.34
CA ILE A 113 -5.96 5.21 -20.66
C ILE A 113 -7.18 4.37 -21.00
N ALA A 114 -8.32 5.02 -21.24
CA ALA A 114 -9.57 4.36 -21.61
C ALA A 114 -9.66 4.21 -23.13
N LEU A 115 -9.74 2.99 -23.64
CA LEU A 115 -9.62 2.69 -25.07
C LEU A 115 -10.81 1.88 -25.59
N ASN A 116 -11.36 2.21 -26.75
CA ASN A 116 -12.31 1.33 -27.43
C ASN A 116 -11.59 0.30 -28.32
N GLN A 117 -10.59 -0.39 -27.75
CA GLN A 117 -9.76 -1.40 -28.42
C GLN A 117 -9.47 -2.56 -27.44
N VAL A 118 -9.34 -3.76 -27.97
CA VAL A 118 -8.91 -4.98 -27.25
C VAL A 118 -7.69 -5.56 -27.96
N GLU A 119 -7.07 -6.57 -27.35
CA GLU A 119 -5.81 -7.18 -27.82
C GLU A 119 -4.71 -6.12 -27.99
N THR A 120 -4.72 -5.14 -27.10
CA THR A 120 -3.79 -4.01 -27.11
C THR A 120 -2.35 -4.46 -26.88
N TYR A 121 -2.12 -5.59 -26.22
CA TYR A 121 -0.80 -6.20 -26.05
C TYR A 121 -0.06 -6.42 -27.38
N ASN A 122 -0.76 -6.65 -28.50
CA ASN A 122 -0.16 -6.78 -29.83
C ASN A 122 0.45 -5.48 -30.36
N GLN A 123 0.04 -4.33 -29.81
CA GLN A 123 0.56 -3.02 -30.16
C GLN A 123 1.39 -2.41 -29.02
N PHE A 124 0.84 -2.42 -27.82
CA PHE A 124 1.32 -1.77 -26.61
C PHE A 124 1.62 -2.84 -25.55
N ASN A 125 2.57 -3.73 -25.81
CA ASN A 125 2.98 -4.78 -24.88
C ASN A 125 3.55 -4.23 -23.57
N LYS A 126 3.51 -5.00 -22.48
CA LYS A 126 4.15 -4.65 -21.18
C LYS A 126 5.59 -4.17 -21.42
N GLY A 127 5.95 -3.04 -20.81
CA GLY A 127 7.24 -2.39 -20.94
C GLY A 127 7.43 -1.52 -22.18
N ARG A 128 6.46 -1.47 -23.10
CA ARG A 128 6.53 -0.64 -24.30
C ARG A 128 6.54 0.85 -23.92
N GLU A 129 7.50 1.59 -24.47
CA GLU A 129 7.53 3.05 -24.37
C GLU A 129 6.47 3.66 -25.32
N VAL A 130 5.62 4.54 -24.79
CA VAL A 130 4.49 5.14 -25.51
C VAL A 130 4.46 6.65 -25.28
N TYR A 131 4.18 7.38 -26.35
CA TYR A 131 3.95 8.83 -26.37
C TYR A 131 2.50 9.11 -26.75
N ILE A 132 1.82 9.96 -25.98
CA ILE A 132 0.42 10.33 -26.22
C ILE A 132 0.34 11.83 -26.46
N LYS A 133 -0.03 12.23 -27.68
CA LYS A 133 -0.40 13.62 -27.98
C LYS A 133 -1.74 13.92 -27.32
N LEU A 134 -1.76 14.87 -26.40
CA LEU A 134 -2.92 15.11 -25.55
C LEU A 134 -3.91 16.12 -26.15
N LYS A 135 -3.47 16.97 -27.09
CA LYS A 135 -4.36 17.94 -27.73
C LYS A 135 -5.60 17.28 -28.34
N GLY A 136 -6.77 17.77 -27.95
CA GLY A 136 -8.06 17.23 -28.39
C GLY A 136 -8.55 16.02 -27.59
N LEU A 137 -7.81 15.58 -26.57
CA LEU A 137 -8.23 14.57 -25.60
C LEU A 137 -8.70 15.23 -24.30
N TYR A 138 -9.22 14.39 -23.40
CA TYR A 138 -9.69 14.80 -22.08
C TYR A 138 -8.93 14.08 -20.97
N VAL A 139 -8.78 14.74 -19.83
CA VAL A 139 -8.30 14.14 -18.58
C VAL A 139 -9.39 14.24 -17.53
N GLY A 140 -9.77 13.12 -16.91
CA GLY A 140 -10.81 13.10 -15.89
C GLY A 140 -11.08 11.70 -15.38
N GLU A 141 -12.33 11.39 -15.03
CA GLU A 141 -12.71 10.07 -14.50
C GLU A 141 -13.75 9.40 -15.39
N GLU A 142 -13.67 8.07 -15.57
CA GLU A 142 -14.74 7.29 -16.22
C GLU A 142 -15.98 7.15 -15.31
N ARG A 143 -15.83 7.44 -14.01
CA ARG A 143 -16.88 7.45 -13.00
C ARG A 143 -16.59 8.51 -11.95
N VAL A 144 -17.52 9.44 -11.78
CA VAL A 144 -17.41 10.55 -10.81
C VAL A 144 -17.17 10.03 -9.40
N GLY A 145 -16.13 10.55 -8.75
CA GLY A 145 -15.72 10.20 -7.40
C GLY A 145 -14.94 8.89 -7.30
N SER A 146 -14.46 8.34 -8.42
CA SER A 146 -13.62 7.12 -8.39
C SER A 146 -12.17 7.42 -7.98
N GLU A 147 -11.71 8.66 -8.13
CA GLU A 147 -10.31 9.09 -7.98
C GLU A 147 -9.33 8.40 -8.94
N VAL A 148 -9.83 7.64 -9.92
CA VAL A 148 -9.02 7.04 -10.98
C VAL A 148 -8.95 8.05 -12.11
N ILE A 149 -7.81 8.74 -12.23
CA ILE A 149 -7.59 9.72 -13.31
C ILE A 149 -7.21 9.02 -14.60
N VAL A 150 -7.90 9.38 -15.68
CA VAL A 150 -7.91 8.69 -16.97
C VAL A 150 -7.74 9.67 -18.12
N ILE A 151 -7.00 9.26 -19.15
CA ILE A 151 -7.01 9.91 -20.47
C ILE A 151 -8.15 9.32 -21.32
N GLY A 152 -9.06 10.18 -21.78
CA GLY A 152 -10.24 9.85 -22.57
C GLY A 152 -10.33 10.61 -23.91
N GLY A 153 -11.19 10.15 -24.81
CA GLY A 153 -11.41 10.74 -26.14
C GLY A 153 -12.61 11.68 -26.23
N GLY A 154 -13.42 11.80 -25.18
CA GLY A 154 -14.62 12.63 -25.17
C GLY A 154 -15.20 12.72 -23.77
N THR A 155 -16.37 13.32 -23.65
CA THR A 155 -17.09 13.40 -22.38
C THR A 155 -18.57 13.12 -22.56
N GLU A 156 -19.21 12.65 -21.49
CA GLU A 156 -20.66 12.59 -21.37
C GLU A 156 -21.09 13.18 -20.03
N THR A 157 -22.30 13.73 -19.97
CA THR A 157 -22.88 14.29 -18.73
C THR A 157 -24.19 13.61 -18.44
N ASP A 158 -24.34 13.11 -17.22
CA ASP A 158 -25.57 12.55 -16.70
C ASP A 158 -25.96 13.20 -15.35
N GLN A 159 -26.84 12.55 -14.60
CA GLN A 159 -27.29 13.05 -13.29
C GLN A 159 -26.23 12.97 -12.18
N PHE A 160 -25.16 12.19 -12.38
CA PHE A 160 -24.07 12.00 -11.42
C PHE A 160 -22.86 12.90 -11.70
N GLY A 161 -22.74 13.42 -12.93
CA GLY A 161 -21.76 14.45 -13.30
C GLY A 161 -21.25 14.26 -14.72
N THR A 162 -20.07 14.81 -15.01
CA THR A 162 -19.42 14.67 -16.32
C THR A 162 -18.25 13.70 -16.23
N THR A 163 -18.22 12.69 -17.09
CA THR A 163 -17.18 11.66 -17.14
C THR A 163 -16.44 11.68 -18.47
N VAL A 164 -15.26 11.07 -18.51
CA VAL A 164 -14.54 10.84 -19.76
C VAL A 164 -15.04 9.58 -20.48
N LEU A 165 -15.06 9.65 -21.81
CA LEU A 165 -15.34 8.53 -22.70
C LEU A 165 -14.05 7.92 -23.23
N ARG A 166 -14.10 6.62 -23.56
CA ARG A 166 -12.99 5.90 -24.20
C ARG A 166 -12.55 6.54 -25.52
N LEU A 167 -11.26 6.49 -25.82
CA LEU A 167 -10.70 6.86 -27.12
C LEU A 167 -11.27 5.95 -28.21
N THR A 168 -11.74 6.55 -29.30
CA THR A 168 -12.11 5.80 -30.51
C THR A 168 -10.87 5.29 -31.24
N LEU A 169 -11.00 4.26 -32.09
CA LEU A 169 -9.88 3.73 -32.88
C LEU A 169 -9.15 4.81 -33.71
N ASN A 170 -9.86 5.83 -34.19
CA ASN A 170 -9.25 6.93 -34.94
C ASN A 170 -8.43 7.85 -34.03
N GLN A 171 -8.91 8.11 -32.80
CA GLN A 171 -8.15 8.86 -31.80
C GLN A 171 -6.93 8.09 -31.33
N ILE A 172 -7.04 6.77 -31.10
CA ILE A 172 -5.89 5.93 -30.76
C ILE A 172 -4.80 6.07 -31.82
N LYS A 173 -5.15 5.91 -33.10
CA LYS A 173 -4.19 6.06 -34.22
C LYS A 173 -3.62 7.48 -34.36
N ALA A 174 -4.39 8.50 -34.02
CA ALA A 174 -3.98 9.90 -34.18
C ALA A 174 -3.18 10.43 -32.98
N ASN A 175 -3.34 9.82 -31.80
CA ASN A 175 -2.84 10.36 -30.55
C ASN A 175 -1.82 9.47 -29.85
N MET A 176 -1.86 8.14 -30.01
CA MET A 176 -0.96 7.21 -29.31
C MET A 176 0.09 6.63 -30.25
N PHE A 177 1.36 6.78 -29.88
CA PHE A 177 2.50 6.37 -30.69
C PHE A 177 3.46 5.56 -29.83
N ARG A 178 3.74 4.32 -30.23
CA ARG A 178 4.70 3.48 -29.52
C ARG A 178 6.10 3.64 -30.11
N SER A 179 7.10 3.56 -29.25
CA SER A 179 8.51 3.49 -29.63
C SER A 179 8.90 2.04 -29.95
N GLU A 180 10.01 1.84 -30.68
CA GLU A 180 10.61 0.52 -30.87
C GLU A 180 11.13 -0.08 -29.56
N ASN A 181 11.35 0.76 -28.54
CA ASN A 181 11.84 0.37 -27.23
C ASN A 181 10.77 -0.41 -26.44
N THR A 182 11.16 -1.57 -25.93
CA THR A 182 10.47 -2.29 -24.86
C THR A 182 11.49 -2.55 -23.78
N LEU A 183 11.22 -2.05 -22.58
CA LEU A 183 12.07 -2.23 -21.42
C LEU A 183 11.44 -3.24 -20.48
N GLU A 184 12.27 -4.03 -19.81
CA GLU A 184 11.79 -4.83 -18.69
C GLU A 184 11.42 -3.90 -17.53
N LEU A 185 10.22 -4.06 -16.98
CA LEU A 185 9.78 -3.27 -15.84
C LEU A 185 10.29 -3.91 -14.55
N VAL A 186 10.96 -3.11 -13.72
CA VAL A 186 11.29 -3.48 -12.34
C VAL A 186 10.12 -3.01 -11.47
N PRO A 187 9.34 -3.92 -10.86
CA PRO A 187 8.20 -3.52 -10.04
C PRO A 187 8.65 -2.74 -8.81
N LEU A 188 7.83 -1.78 -8.39
CA LEU A 188 8.02 -1.03 -7.15
C LEU A 188 7.70 -1.94 -5.96
N THR A 189 8.71 -2.28 -5.15
CA THR A 189 8.50 -3.01 -3.89
C THR A 189 7.82 -2.10 -2.88
N ALA A 190 6.72 -2.57 -2.30
CA ALA A 190 5.93 -1.84 -1.30
C ALA A 190 5.31 -2.83 -0.30
N SER A 191 4.92 -2.35 0.88
CA SER A 191 4.01 -3.08 1.78
C SER A 191 2.55 -2.74 1.45
N PHE A 192 1.59 -3.48 2.00
CA PHE A 192 0.16 -3.20 1.78
C PHE A 192 -0.27 -1.81 2.29
N SER A 193 0.30 -1.36 3.40
CA SER A 193 -0.02 -0.06 4.01
C SER A 193 0.57 1.13 3.25
N ASP A 194 1.61 0.92 2.44
CA ASP A 194 2.20 1.96 1.60
C ASP A 194 1.31 2.30 0.39
N ILE A 195 0.40 1.41 0.01
CA ILE A 195 -0.40 1.58 -1.21
C ILE A 195 -1.53 2.57 -1.01
N THR A 196 -1.44 3.67 -1.75
CA THR A 196 -2.43 4.74 -1.83
C THR A 196 -2.94 4.92 -3.26
N LYS A 197 -3.91 5.82 -3.47
CA LYS A 197 -4.42 6.18 -4.80
C LYS A 197 -3.35 6.73 -5.76
N ASP A 198 -2.22 7.21 -5.25
CA ASP A 198 -1.13 7.71 -6.10
C ASP A 198 -0.42 6.59 -6.85
N HIS A 199 -0.53 5.35 -6.35
CA HIS A 199 0.06 4.16 -6.94
C HIS A 199 -0.79 3.54 -8.07
N ILE A 200 -2.01 4.04 -8.33
CA ILE A 200 -2.86 3.51 -9.40
C ILE A 200 -2.13 3.56 -10.74
N GLY A 201 -2.07 2.41 -11.41
CA GLY A 201 -1.39 2.20 -12.69
C GLY A 201 0.09 1.81 -12.56
N LEU A 202 0.66 1.76 -11.35
CA LEU A 202 2.03 1.28 -11.14
C LEU A 202 2.08 -0.24 -11.11
N PHE A 203 3.13 -0.80 -11.69
CA PHE A 203 3.50 -2.21 -11.49
C PHE A 203 4.28 -2.33 -10.17
N VAL A 204 3.68 -2.99 -9.18
CA VAL A 204 4.22 -3.13 -7.82
C VAL A 204 4.53 -4.59 -7.51
N LYS A 205 5.34 -4.81 -6.47
CA LYS A 205 5.64 -6.12 -5.91
C LYS A 205 5.39 -6.12 -4.41
N PHE A 206 4.63 -7.10 -3.94
CA PHE A 206 4.55 -7.43 -2.52
C PHE A 206 5.39 -8.67 -2.23
N GLU A 207 6.19 -8.60 -1.18
CA GLU A 207 7.03 -9.68 -0.67
C GLU A 207 6.41 -10.28 0.60
N ASP A 208 6.78 -11.51 0.92
CA ASP A 208 6.34 -12.22 2.13
C ASP A 208 4.81 -12.28 2.28
N VAL A 209 4.11 -12.47 1.16
CA VAL A 209 2.65 -12.56 1.08
C VAL A 209 2.16 -13.96 0.75
N GLU A 210 0.92 -14.25 1.12
CA GLU A 210 0.23 -15.51 0.88
C GLU A 210 -1.28 -15.28 0.70
N PHE A 211 -2.00 -16.20 0.07
CA PHE A 211 -3.48 -16.13 0.05
C PHE A 211 -4.06 -16.50 1.41
N ALA A 212 -5.14 -15.83 1.84
CA ALA A 212 -5.79 -16.11 3.12
C ALA A 212 -6.13 -17.60 3.32
N ASN A 213 -6.07 -18.06 4.57
CA ASN A 213 -6.17 -19.49 4.92
C ASN A 213 -7.48 -20.15 4.45
N ASP A 214 -8.58 -19.40 4.40
CA ASP A 214 -9.89 -19.88 3.96
C ASP A 214 -10.02 -20.02 2.43
N LEU A 215 -9.00 -19.59 1.68
CA LEU A 215 -8.93 -19.68 0.22
C LEU A 215 -8.20 -20.93 -0.29
N GLU A 216 -7.71 -21.79 0.61
CA GLU A 216 -6.98 -23.00 0.23
C GLU A 216 -7.81 -23.90 -0.70
N GLY A 217 -7.20 -24.33 -1.81
CA GLY A 217 -7.84 -25.18 -2.82
C GLY A 217 -8.86 -24.45 -3.72
N LEU A 218 -9.05 -23.14 -3.54
CA LEU A 218 -9.85 -22.33 -4.46
C LEU A 218 -9.05 -21.93 -5.70
N ARG A 219 -9.77 -21.39 -6.70
CA ARG A 219 -9.20 -20.89 -7.96
C ARG A 219 -9.13 -19.36 -7.94
N TYR A 220 -8.33 -18.79 -8.83
CA TYR A 220 -8.27 -17.33 -9.03
C TYR A 220 -9.66 -16.71 -9.25
N PHE A 221 -10.53 -17.39 -10.00
CA PHE A 221 -11.91 -16.98 -10.21
C PHE A 221 -12.90 -17.96 -9.60
N ASP A 222 -13.96 -17.43 -8.98
CA ASP A 222 -15.10 -18.23 -8.52
C ASP A 222 -16.14 -18.34 -9.65
N PRO A 223 -16.42 -19.56 -10.18
CA PRO A 223 -17.35 -19.75 -11.28
C PRO A 223 -18.81 -19.35 -10.99
N ILE A 224 -19.18 -19.05 -9.74
CA ILE A 224 -20.51 -18.54 -9.41
C ILE A 224 -20.67 -17.04 -9.72
N GLN A 225 -19.56 -16.32 -9.89
CA GLN A 225 -19.56 -14.87 -10.14
C GLN A 225 -19.62 -14.55 -11.63
N ASP A 226 -20.18 -13.39 -11.97
CA ASP A 226 -20.43 -12.99 -13.35
C ASP A 226 -19.25 -12.21 -13.97
N PHE A 227 -18.61 -11.33 -13.20
CA PHE A 227 -17.63 -10.36 -13.72
C PHE A 227 -16.24 -10.60 -13.16
N ASP A 228 -16.03 -10.38 -11.87
CA ASP A 228 -14.70 -10.40 -11.26
C ASP A 228 -14.75 -11.09 -9.89
N THR A 229 -13.67 -11.76 -9.52
CA THR A 229 -13.47 -12.39 -8.22
C THR A 229 -12.35 -11.73 -7.45
N GLN A 230 -12.66 -11.38 -6.20
CA GLN A 230 -11.70 -10.84 -5.25
C GLN A 230 -11.18 -11.96 -4.33
N ARG A 231 -9.87 -12.00 -4.15
CA ARG A 231 -9.15 -12.93 -3.27
C ARG A 231 -8.26 -12.12 -2.33
N THR A 232 -8.35 -12.42 -1.03
CA THR A 232 -7.55 -11.76 -0.01
C THR A 232 -6.13 -12.32 0.00
N LEU A 233 -5.16 -11.43 -0.17
CA LEU A 233 -3.76 -11.62 0.16
C LEU A 233 -3.54 -11.20 1.62
N GLN A 234 -2.65 -11.88 2.31
CA GLN A 234 -2.26 -11.57 3.68
C GLN A 234 -0.73 -11.62 3.83
N SER A 235 -0.21 -10.84 4.78
CA SER A 235 1.18 -10.92 5.24
C SER A 235 1.21 -10.80 6.75
N CYS A 236 2.10 -11.54 7.41
CA CYS A 236 2.23 -11.50 8.85
C CYS A 236 2.81 -10.14 9.28
N ASP A 237 2.10 -9.46 10.17
CA ASP A 237 2.49 -8.17 10.74
C ASP A 237 2.50 -8.29 12.27
N GLY A 238 3.55 -8.91 12.78
CA GLY A 238 3.66 -9.26 14.19
C GLY A 238 2.60 -10.27 14.61
N PHE A 239 1.60 -9.81 15.37
CA PHE A 239 0.55 -10.65 15.98
C PHE A 239 -0.71 -10.78 15.13
N ASP A 240 -0.84 -9.99 14.07
CA ASP A 240 -2.01 -9.97 13.18
C ASP A 240 -1.59 -10.02 11.70
N TYR A 241 -2.55 -10.24 10.80
CA TYR A 241 -2.30 -10.15 9.36
C TYR A 241 -2.61 -8.75 8.85
N SER A 242 -1.68 -8.18 8.08
CA SER A 242 -2.02 -7.14 7.11
C SER A 242 -2.67 -7.81 5.88
N SER A 243 -3.55 -7.11 5.17
CA SER A 243 -4.25 -7.69 4.02
C SER A 243 -4.39 -6.73 2.84
N PHE A 244 -4.47 -7.30 1.64
CA PHE A 244 -4.73 -6.60 0.38
C PHE A 244 -5.57 -7.47 -0.54
N ILE A 245 -6.22 -6.88 -1.55
CA ILE A 245 -7.14 -7.63 -2.42
C ILE A 245 -6.54 -7.81 -3.80
N LEU A 246 -6.49 -9.05 -4.26
CA LEU A 246 -6.28 -9.41 -5.65
C LEU A 246 -7.64 -9.53 -6.36
N GLU A 247 -7.81 -8.92 -7.52
CA GLU A 247 -8.98 -9.10 -8.37
C GLU A 247 -8.63 -9.82 -9.68
N THR A 248 -9.45 -10.80 -10.04
CA THR A 248 -9.31 -11.57 -11.28
C THR A 248 -10.61 -11.53 -12.07
N SER A 249 -10.53 -11.19 -13.35
CA SER A 249 -11.67 -11.15 -14.24
C SER A 249 -12.12 -12.54 -14.72
N SER A 250 -13.43 -12.67 -15.00
CA SER A 250 -14.02 -13.87 -15.61
C SER A 250 -13.51 -14.13 -17.02
N PHE A 251 -12.85 -13.14 -17.64
CA PHE A 251 -12.18 -13.25 -18.93
C PHE A 251 -10.72 -13.68 -18.84
N ALA A 252 -10.14 -13.76 -17.63
CA ALA A 252 -8.75 -14.14 -17.44
C ALA A 252 -8.49 -15.58 -17.92
N SER A 253 -7.41 -15.81 -18.66
CA SER A 253 -7.02 -17.14 -19.16
C SER A 253 -6.64 -18.09 -18.02
N PHE A 254 -6.06 -17.54 -16.95
CA PHE A 254 -5.64 -18.26 -15.75
C PHE A 254 -6.75 -18.41 -14.70
N LYS A 255 -7.98 -17.97 -14.98
CA LYS A 255 -9.11 -17.96 -14.01
C LYS A 255 -9.38 -19.31 -13.34
N ASN A 256 -9.07 -20.40 -14.05
CA ASN A 256 -9.29 -21.76 -13.58
C ASN A 256 -8.09 -22.35 -12.83
N GLU A 257 -6.96 -21.66 -12.76
CA GLU A 257 -5.80 -22.13 -12.02
C GLU A 257 -6.08 -22.10 -10.51
N LEU A 258 -5.50 -23.05 -9.78
CA LEU A 258 -5.59 -23.07 -8.32
C LEU A 258 -4.73 -21.95 -7.74
N LEU A 259 -5.20 -21.36 -6.65
CA LEU A 259 -4.39 -20.45 -5.87
C LEU A 259 -3.21 -21.22 -5.26
N PRO A 260 -1.98 -20.70 -5.33
CA PRO A 260 -0.86 -21.26 -4.59
C PRO A 260 -1.14 -21.22 -3.08
N SER A 261 -0.73 -22.27 -2.37
CA SER A 261 -0.92 -22.41 -0.91
C SER A 261 0.20 -21.80 -0.09
N ASP A 262 1.38 -21.65 -0.70
CA ASP A 262 2.62 -21.24 -0.05
C ASP A 262 2.72 -19.70 0.02
N ASN A 263 3.77 -19.20 0.66
CA ASN A 263 4.09 -17.77 0.73
C ASN A 263 5.15 -17.42 -0.31
N GLY A 264 5.24 -16.15 -0.67
CA GLY A 264 6.36 -15.62 -1.41
C GLY A 264 6.05 -14.24 -1.93
N SER A 265 6.18 -14.04 -3.23
CA SER A 265 6.02 -12.72 -3.83
C SER A 265 4.99 -12.69 -4.94
N ILE A 266 4.29 -11.56 -5.07
CA ILE A 266 3.32 -11.32 -6.13
C ILE A 266 3.55 -9.92 -6.71
N SER A 267 3.55 -9.83 -8.04
CA SER A 267 3.64 -8.55 -8.74
C SER A 267 2.40 -8.30 -9.60
N GLY A 268 1.95 -7.06 -9.69
CA GLY A 268 0.73 -6.71 -10.42
C GLY A 268 0.57 -5.21 -10.56
N VAL A 269 -0.49 -4.78 -11.25
CA VAL A 269 -0.82 -3.37 -11.43
C VAL A 269 -1.82 -2.96 -10.36
N ILE A 270 -1.56 -1.83 -9.67
CA ILE A 270 -2.54 -1.27 -8.74
C ILE A 270 -3.70 -0.64 -9.52
N THR A 271 -4.92 -1.05 -9.19
CA THR A 271 -6.16 -0.53 -9.78
C THR A 271 -7.17 -0.20 -8.68
N LYS A 272 -8.40 0.15 -9.06
CA LYS A 272 -9.54 0.19 -8.15
C LYS A 272 -10.66 -0.68 -8.68
N ASP A 273 -11.51 -1.12 -7.77
CA ASP A 273 -12.72 -1.86 -8.09
C ASP A 273 -13.70 -1.03 -8.93
N PHE A 274 -14.73 -1.68 -9.48
CA PHE A 274 -15.74 -1.00 -10.31
C PHE A 274 -16.42 0.18 -9.58
N THR A 275 -16.53 0.15 -8.25
CA THR A 275 -17.11 1.25 -7.48
C THR A 275 -16.14 2.41 -7.23
N GLY A 276 -14.84 2.23 -7.49
CA GLY A 276 -13.81 3.23 -7.22
C GLY A 276 -13.49 3.41 -5.73
N SER A 277 -13.89 2.47 -4.88
CA SER A 277 -13.78 2.59 -3.42
C SER A 277 -12.62 1.78 -2.84
N VAL A 278 -12.25 0.67 -3.48
CA VAL A 278 -11.25 -0.27 -2.95
C VAL A 278 -10.07 -0.35 -3.92
N LEU A 279 -8.84 -0.21 -3.39
CA LEU A 279 -7.61 -0.45 -4.16
C LEU A 279 -7.39 -1.96 -4.30
N LEU A 280 -6.99 -2.37 -5.50
CA LEU A 280 -6.85 -3.76 -5.88
C LEU A 280 -5.48 -3.99 -6.54
N LEU A 281 -5.04 -5.24 -6.50
CA LEU A 281 -3.96 -5.74 -7.35
C LEU A 281 -4.59 -6.49 -8.53
N ALA A 282 -4.19 -6.15 -9.75
CA ALA A 282 -4.56 -6.88 -10.96
C ALA A 282 -3.32 -7.53 -11.59
N LEU A 283 -3.36 -8.85 -11.78
CA LEU A 283 -2.25 -9.58 -12.43
C LEU A 283 -2.23 -9.34 -13.94
N ASN A 284 -1.02 -9.21 -14.49
CA ASN A 284 -0.79 -9.36 -15.93
C ASN A 284 -0.77 -10.83 -16.33
N THR A 285 -0.16 -11.69 -15.52
CA THR A 285 -0.02 -13.13 -15.73
C THR A 285 0.26 -13.81 -14.38
N THR A 286 0.05 -15.13 -14.28
CA THR A 286 0.44 -15.91 -13.10
C THR A 286 1.96 -16.12 -12.99
N ASP A 287 2.75 -15.83 -14.03
CA ASP A 287 4.21 -15.78 -13.93
C ASP A 287 4.71 -14.69 -12.97
N ASP A 288 3.88 -13.68 -12.70
CA ASP A 288 4.16 -12.63 -11.71
C ASP A 288 3.89 -13.12 -10.25
N VAL A 289 3.56 -14.40 -10.05
CA VAL A 289 3.28 -15.03 -8.74
C VAL A 289 4.34 -16.10 -8.44
N ALA A 290 5.17 -15.86 -7.43
CA ALA A 290 6.25 -16.76 -7.00
C ALA A 290 6.09 -17.12 -5.52
N PHE A 291 5.15 -18.04 -5.23
CA PHE A 291 4.88 -18.53 -3.88
C PHE A 291 5.60 -19.87 -3.67
N THR A 292 6.85 -19.79 -3.24
CA THR A 292 7.75 -20.96 -3.06
C THR A 292 8.31 -21.08 -1.64
N ASN A 293 7.97 -20.14 -0.76
CA ASN A 293 8.43 -20.07 0.62
C ASN A 293 7.39 -20.70 1.55
N SER A 294 7.84 -21.19 2.71
CA SER A 294 6.91 -21.61 3.76
C SER A 294 6.06 -20.44 4.22
N ARG A 295 4.78 -20.72 4.53
CA ARG A 295 3.86 -19.72 5.07
C ARG A 295 4.42 -19.02 6.29
N CYS A 296 4.13 -17.74 6.43
CA CYS A 296 4.52 -16.99 7.62
C CYS A 296 3.71 -17.45 8.84
N THR A 297 4.23 -17.21 10.03
CA THR A 297 3.52 -17.52 11.28
C THR A 297 3.43 -16.24 12.08
N LEU A 298 2.21 -15.89 12.52
CA LEU A 298 2.01 -14.79 13.45
C LEU A 298 2.75 -15.07 14.75
N LEU A 299 3.24 -14.01 15.38
CA LEU A 299 3.76 -14.08 16.74
C LEU A 299 2.63 -14.52 17.69
N ASP A 300 2.94 -15.43 18.61
CA ASP A 300 2.05 -15.80 19.70
C ASP A 300 2.52 -15.08 20.97
N ILE A 301 1.61 -14.35 21.64
CA ILE A 301 1.94 -13.63 22.87
C ILE A 301 2.44 -14.56 23.99
N ASN A 302 2.07 -15.84 23.94
CA ASN A 302 2.54 -16.85 24.89
C ASN A 302 4.02 -17.21 24.69
N ASP A 303 4.61 -16.85 23.55
CA ASP A 303 6.04 -17.04 23.25
C ASP A 303 6.89 -15.89 23.80
N PHE A 304 6.30 -14.93 24.50
CA PHE A 304 6.99 -13.80 25.10
C PHE A 304 6.83 -13.77 26.63
N SER A 305 7.91 -13.42 27.33
CA SER A 305 7.92 -13.22 28.79
C SER A 305 8.32 -11.80 29.16
N PRO A 306 7.74 -11.22 30.23
CA PRO A 306 8.16 -9.91 30.70
C PRO A 306 9.54 -9.98 31.38
N ILE A 307 10.45 -9.11 30.96
CA ILE A 307 11.75 -8.88 31.63
C ILE A 307 11.72 -7.66 32.55
N PHE A 308 10.74 -6.79 32.35
CA PHE A 308 10.48 -5.63 33.17
C PHE A 308 8.97 -5.39 33.23
N GLU A 309 8.47 -5.10 34.44
CA GLU A 309 7.08 -4.72 34.66
C GLU A 309 7.01 -3.54 35.63
N GLU A 310 6.06 -2.64 35.38
CA GLU A 310 5.65 -1.60 36.32
C GLU A 310 4.12 -1.55 36.39
N ASP A 311 3.60 -1.83 37.59
CA ASP A 311 2.18 -1.74 37.96
C ASP A 311 1.91 -0.59 38.95
N PHE A 312 2.92 0.21 39.30
CA PHE A 312 2.89 1.33 40.25
C PHE A 312 2.45 0.96 41.68
N GLU A 313 2.17 -0.32 41.98
CA GLU A 313 1.62 -0.78 43.25
C GLU A 313 2.59 -0.60 44.41
N SER A 314 3.88 -0.72 44.12
CA SER A 314 4.95 -0.51 45.10
C SER A 314 5.11 0.97 45.51
N MET A 315 4.55 1.91 44.73
CA MET A 315 4.76 3.33 44.92
C MET A 315 3.78 3.97 45.92
N THR A 316 4.13 5.15 46.41
CA THR A 316 3.30 5.88 47.39
C THR A 316 2.17 6.63 46.69
N ALA A 317 0.93 6.28 46.98
CA ALA A 317 -0.24 6.98 46.45
C ALA A 317 -0.24 8.47 46.84
N ASN A 318 -0.75 9.30 45.93
CA ASN A 318 -0.80 10.77 45.98
C ASN A 318 0.56 11.49 45.92
N ALA A 319 1.66 10.78 45.65
CA ALA A 319 2.99 11.35 45.45
C ALA A 319 3.40 11.36 43.97
N ASN A 320 4.51 12.03 43.65
CA ASN A 320 5.10 11.96 42.31
C ASN A 320 5.65 10.54 42.04
N VAL A 321 5.52 10.07 40.81
CA VAL A 321 6.18 8.83 40.35
C VAL A 321 7.69 8.97 40.57
N SER A 322 8.30 8.02 41.28
CA SER A 322 9.70 8.08 41.70
C SER A 322 10.32 6.70 42.01
N GLY A 323 9.64 5.61 41.64
CA GLY A 323 10.06 4.23 41.91
C GLY A 323 10.60 3.51 40.66
N ASN A 324 11.22 2.36 40.89
CA ASN A 324 11.63 1.38 39.87
C ASN A 324 12.44 1.96 38.68
N GLY A 325 13.21 3.02 38.92
CA GLY A 325 14.08 3.65 37.91
C GLY A 325 13.37 4.61 36.94
N TRP A 326 12.07 4.87 37.10
CA TRP A 326 11.36 5.86 36.28
C TRP A 326 11.85 7.28 36.52
N THR A 327 12.01 8.03 35.43
CA THR A 327 12.33 9.46 35.45
C THR A 327 11.06 10.28 35.22
N ASN A 328 10.73 11.15 36.17
CA ASN A 328 9.57 12.04 36.09
C ASN A 328 10.07 13.49 35.98
N TYR A 329 9.78 14.13 34.84
CA TYR A 329 10.35 15.43 34.48
C TYR A 329 9.27 16.39 33.99
N THR A 330 9.16 17.56 34.62
CA THR A 330 8.27 18.63 34.17
C THR A 330 9.07 19.62 33.34
N GLU A 331 8.79 19.69 32.04
CA GLU A 331 9.44 20.60 31.09
C GLU A 331 8.83 22.01 31.18
N VAL A 332 7.50 22.08 31.19
CA VAL A 332 6.72 23.31 31.25
C VAL A 332 5.64 23.17 32.32
N GLY A 333 5.33 24.26 33.01
CA GLY A 333 4.29 24.27 34.05
C GLY A 333 4.83 23.81 35.39
N ARG A 334 3.97 23.18 36.20
CA ARG A 334 4.29 22.83 37.60
C ARG A 334 3.84 21.45 38.04
N PHE A 335 3.01 20.78 37.25
CA PHE A 335 2.51 19.45 37.55
C PHE A 335 3.37 18.39 36.86
N SER A 336 3.55 17.28 37.56
CA SER A 336 4.34 16.12 37.17
C SER A 336 3.43 14.88 37.26
N TRP A 337 3.90 13.76 36.72
CA TRP A 337 3.19 12.49 36.83
C TRP A 337 3.07 12.06 38.30
N ARG A 338 1.89 11.61 38.72
CA ARG A 338 1.59 11.24 40.10
C ARG A 338 1.03 9.84 40.18
N VAL A 339 1.33 9.16 41.27
CA VAL A 339 0.72 7.87 41.58
C VAL A 339 -0.65 8.14 42.20
N LEU A 340 -1.73 7.69 41.58
CA LEU A 340 -3.09 7.76 42.13
C LEU A 340 -3.66 6.36 42.28
N THR A 341 -4.59 6.18 43.22
CA THR A 341 -5.38 4.96 43.29
C THR A 341 -6.66 5.19 42.49
N THR A 342 -6.81 4.50 41.36
CA THR A 342 -7.99 4.66 40.50
C THR A 342 -9.22 4.02 41.11
N THR A 343 -10.38 4.64 40.89
CA THR A 343 -11.68 4.08 41.26
C THR A 343 -12.43 3.52 40.05
N ASP A 344 -11.78 3.50 38.89
CA ASP A 344 -12.37 3.06 37.63
C ASP A 344 -12.90 1.64 37.72
N SER A 345 -14.09 1.42 37.17
CA SER A 345 -14.69 0.08 37.19
C SER A 345 -13.80 -0.99 36.53
N GLY A 346 -13.02 -0.63 35.50
CA GLY A 346 -12.11 -1.54 34.79
C GLY A 346 -10.78 -1.85 35.49
N ASN A 347 -10.40 -1.08 36.51
CA ASN A 347 -9.10 -1.23 37.20
C ASN A 347 -9.18 -0.85 38.69
N SER A 348 -10.33 -1.11 39.32
CA SER A 348 -10.70 -0.53 40.61
C SER A 348 -9.72 -0.86 41.73
N GLY A 349 -9.19 0.16 42.37
CA GLY A 349 -8.27 0.03 43.50
C GLY A 349 -6.80 -0.12 43.12
N SER A 350 -6.47 -0.18 41.81
CA SER A 350 -5.10 -0.19 41.32
C SER A 350 -4.42 1.17 41.54
N LYS A 351 -3.11 1.17 41.79
CA LYS A 351 -2.27 2.37 41.70
C LYS A 351 -1.81 2.54 40.27
N ILE A 352 -1.91 3.76 39.77
CA ILE A 352 -1.62 4.09 38.38
C ILE A 352 -0.77 5.34 38.30
N ALA A 353 -0.07 5.56 37.18
CA ALA A 353 0.57 6.83 36.89
C ALA A 353 -0.44 7.76 36.18
N SER A 354 -0.76 8.89 36.80
CA SER A 354 -1.72 9.88 36.29
C SER A 354 -1.06 11.23 36.02
N MET A 355 -1.48 11.88 34.95
CA MET A 355 -1.08 13.24 34.59
C MET A 355 -2.27 14.00 34.04
N GLY A 356 -2.51 15.20 34.56
CA GLY A 356 -3.52 16.14 34.08
C GLY A 356 -3.20 17.55 34.53
N ALA A 357 -3.72 18.55 33.83
CA ALA A 357 -3.38 19.97 34.07
C ALA A 357 -4.46 20.74 34.85
N PHE A 358 -5.56 20.10 35.26
CA PHE A 358 -6.67 20.75 35.96
C PHE A 358 -6.22 21.51 37.23
N ASN A 359 -6.56 22.79 37.31
CA ASN A 359 -6.09 23.76 38.32
C ASN A 359 -4.56 23.95 38.36
N SER A 360 -3.86 23.72 37.25
CA SER A 360 -2.44 24.07 37.15
C SER A 360 -2.24 25.58 37.29
N GLY A 361 -3.16 26.39 36.76
CA GLY A 361 -3.02 27.85 36.68
C GLY A 361 -2.01 28.28 35.62
N ASN A 362 -1.53 27.35 34.80
CA ASN A 362 -0.56 27.57 33.73
C ASN A 362 -1.23 27.32 32.38
N PRO A 363 -1.05 28.20 31.37
CA PRO A 363 -1.58 27.98 30.02
C PRO A 363 -1.02 26.72 29.33
N SER A 364 0.08 26.18 29.84
CA SER A 364 0.72 24.97 29.35
C SER A 364 1.38 24.23 30.51
N ASN A 365 1.27 22.90 30.50
CA ASN A 365 1.96 21.97 31.36
C ASN A 365 2.42 20.78 30.51
N ILE A 366 3.74 20.62 30.36
CA ILE A 366 4.36 19.53 29.60
C ILE A 366 5.17 18.68 30.58
N ALA A 367 4.83 17.40 30.68
CA ALA A 367 5.44 16.49 31.66
C ALA A 367 5.75 15.13 31.03
N TRP A 368 6.94 14.63 31.34
CA TRP A 368 7.51 13.40 30.83
C TRP A 368 7.58 12.36 31.94
N LEU A 369 7.17 11.13 31.62
CA LEU A 369 7.42 9.95 32.41
C LEU A 369 8.21 8.95 31.56
N ILE A 370 9.47 8.74 31.91
CA ILE A 370 10.44 8.00 31.10
C ILE A 370 10.85 6.73 31.83
N SER A 371 10.79 5.60 31.14
CA SER A 371 11.17 4.28 31.67
C SER A 371 12.64 4.24 32.06
N PRO A 372 13.07 3.23 32.86
CA PRO A 372 14.47 2.84 32.91
C PRO A 372 15.02 2.48 31.52
N GLY A 373 16.34 2.42 31.39
CA GLY A 373 17.00 1.99 30.15
C GLY A 373 16.74 0.51 29.88
N ILE A 374 16.32 0.22 28.66
CA ILE A 374 16.06 -1.12 28.12
C ILE A 374 17.22 -1.46 27.19
N ASP A 375 17.89 -2.58 27.41
CA ASP A 375 18.96 -3.05 26.52
C ASP A 375 18.35 -3.84 25.36
N LEU A 376 18.29 -3.23 24.17
CA LEU A 376 17.73 -3.81 22.94
C LEU A 376 18.73 -4.68 22.18
N ASP A 377 19.98 -4.75 22.65
CA ASP A 377 20.98 -5.66 22.06
C ASP A 377 21.02 -7.00 22.81
N ALA A 378 20.19 -7.15 23.85
CA ALA A 378 20.20 -8.31 24.73
C ALA A 378 19.36 -9.47 24.17
N GLN A 379 18.30 -9.20 23.39
CA GLN A 379 17.40 -10.20 22.85
C GLN A 379 17.24 -10.02 21.33
N ASP A 380 16.61 -10.99 20.67
CA ASP A 380 16.36 -10.92 19.22
C ASP A 380 15.11 -10.10 18.89
N LEU A 381 14.11 -10.10 19.79
CA LEU A 381 12.85 -9.38 19.66
C LEU A 381 12.35 -8.86 21.01
N GLU A 382 12.23 -7.54 21.11
CA GLU A 382 11.62 -6.85 22.24
C GLU A 382 10.32 -6.13 21.84
N PHE A 383 9.33 -6.23 22.72
CA PHE A 383 8.06 -5.52 22.62
C PHE A 383 7.80 -4.73 23.90
N ILE A 384 7.07 -3.63 23.78
CA ILE A 384 6.44 -2.99 24.94
C ILE A 384 4.93 -3.14 24.89
N ASN A 385 4.31 -3.18 26.06
CA ASN A 385 2.87 -3.18 26.23
C ASN A 385 2.50 -2.38 27.48
N PHE A 386 1.38 -1.66 27.44
CA PHE A 386 0.83 -0.96 28.59
C PHE A 386 -0.68 -0.79 28.41
N LYS A 387 -1.35 -0.30 29.46
CA LYS A 387 -2.73 0.15 29.36
C LYS A 387 -2.83 1.63 29.62
N SER A 388 -3.75 2.29 28.91
CA SER A 388 -4.06 3.70 29.10
C SER A 388 -5.55 3.94 29.32
N SER A 389 -5.85 4.95 30.14
CA SER A 389 -7.20 5.52 30.30
C SER A 389 -7.14 7.03 30.25
N ASN A 390 -8.27 7.67 29.98
CA ASN A 390 -8.39 9.13 30.08
C ASN A 390 -9.65 9.53 30.83
N SER A 391 -9.63 10.75 31.35
CA SER A 391 -10.82 11.43 31.88
C SER A 391 -10.85 12.83 31.33
N PHE A 392 -11.85 13.09 30.47
CA PHE A 392 -12.08 14.40 29.85
C PHE A 392 -10.83 14.93 29.15
N SER A 393 -10.19 14.12 28.29
CA SER A 393 -8.93 14.50 27.65
C SER A 393 -8.96 15.86 26.95
N ASP A 394 -10.13 16.33 26.50
CA ASP A 394 -10.48 17.73 26.15
C ASP A 394 -9.52 18.50 25.22
N GLY A 395 -8.69 17.78 24.45
CA GLY A 395 -7.64 18.35 23.59
C GLY A 395 -6.26 18.38 24.22
N SER A 396 -6.10 17.86 25.44
CA SER A 396 -4.83 17.40 25.99
C SER A 396 -4.32 16.20 25.19
N GLU A 397 -3.01 16.11 25.04
CA GLU A 397 -2.36 15.08 24.22
C GLU A 397 -1.42 14.22 25.08
N LEU A 398 -1.34 12.94 24.71
CA LEU A 398 -0.34 12.01 25.22
C LEU A 398 0.44 11.44 24.05
N GLU A 399 1.76 11.60 24.06
CA GLU A 399 2.67 11.00 23.08
C GLU A 399 3.40 9.80 23.70
N LEU A 400 3.49 8.70 22.95
CA LEU A 400 4.36 7.56 23.25
C LEU A 400 5.61 7.66 22.38
N LEU A 401 6.77 7.79 23.03
CA LEU A 401 8.02 8.11 22.37
C LEU A 401 9.13 7.13 22.78
N ILE A 402 10.13 6.97 21.93
CA ILE A 402 11.37 6.23 22.21
C ILE A 402 12.58 7.10 21.91
N SER A 403 13.62 7.00 22.74
CA SER A 403 14.94 7.58 22.50
C SER A 403 16.02 6.53 22.73
N THR A 404 16.98 6.46 21.80
CA THR A 404 18.20 5.63 21.91
C THR A 404 19.48 6.48 22.07
N ASP A 405 19.34 7.81 22.12
CA ASP A 405 20.44 8.77 22.27
C ASP A 405 20.36 9.59 23.57
N TRP A 406 19.30 9.44 24.35
CA TRP A 406 19.21 10.03 25.69
C TRP A 406 20.17 9.33 26.66
N ASP A 407 20.92 10.13 27.42
CA ASP A 407 21.99 9.65 28.32
C ASP A 407 21.51 9.38 29.76
N GLY A 408 20.20 9.43 30.00
CA GLY A 408 19.59 9.29 31.32
C GLY A 408 19.65 10.56 32.18
N ASN A 409 20.17 11.68 31.66
CA ASN A 409 20.26 12.94 32.39
C ASN A 409 19.04 13.83 32.09
N THR A 410 18.36 14.35 33.13
CA THR A 410 17.20 15.21 32.93
C THR A 410 17.51 16.50 32.16
N ALA A 411 18.77 16.96 32.19
CA ALA A 411 19.20 18.17 31.49
C ALA A 411 19.23 18.02 29.96
N THR A 412 19.23 16.80 29.42
CA THR A 412 19.37 16.50 27.99
C THR A 412 18.06 16.01 27.34
N ILE A 413 17.00 15.76 28.13
CA ILE A 413 15.71 15.20 27.65
C ILE A 413 15.19 15.95 26.42
N THR A 414 15.13 17.28 26.47
CA THR A 414 14.56 18.10 25.38
C THR A 414 15.52 18.33 24.20
N THR A 415 16.78 17.91 24.33
CA THR A 415 17.79 18.00 23.27
C THR A 415 18.10 16.65 22.62
N SER A 416 17.66 15.55 23.23
CA SER A 416 17.73 14.20 22.68
C SER A 416 16.67 13.97 21.60
N THR A 417 16.90 12.94 20.79
CA THR A 417 15.99 12.56 19.71
C THR A 417 14.90 11.64 20.25
N TRP A 418 13.65 12.00 20.00
CA TRP A 418 12.47 11.21 20.36
C TRP A 418 11.66 10.86 19.12
N THR A 419 11.44 9.57 18.89
CA THR A 419 10.63 9.06 17.78
C THR A 419 9.31 8.54 18.32
N ALA A 420 8.20 8.83 17.65
CA ALA A 420 6.89 8.30 18.04
C ALA A 420 6.82 6.79 17.78
N LEU A 421 6.22 6.05 18.72
CA LEU A 421 5.92 4.63 18.56
C LEU A 421 4.44 4.43 18.18
N PRO A 422 4.11 3.41 17.36
CA PRO A 422 2.77 3.19 16.83
C PRO A 422 1.79 2.52 17.83
N GLY A 423 2.01 2.71 19.14
CA GLY A 423 1.18 2.10 20.18
C GLY A 423 -0.20 2.74 20.30
N ILE A 424 -1.21 1.92 20.62
CA ILE A 424 -2.56 2.43 20.86
C ILE A 424 -2.56 3.22 22.18
N ILE A 425 -2.87 4.51 22.08
CA ILE A 425 -3.22 5.36 23.22
C ILE A 425 -4.75 5.52 23.21
N VAL A 426 -5.36 5.47 24.38
CA VAL A 426 -6.79 5.69 24.59
C VAL A 426 -7.28 6.94 23.85
N SER A 427 -8.36 6.79 23.06
CA SER A 427 -8.94 7.89 22.28
C SER A 427 -9.76 8.85 23.15
N ASP A 428 -9.88 10.11 22.74
CA ASP A 428 -10.72 11.11 23.41
C ASP A 428 -12.20 10.72 23.51
N SER A 429 -12.68 9.91 22.57
CA SER A 429 -14.06 9.42 22.55
C SER A 429 -14.32 8.22 23.47
N GLU A 430 -13.27 7.64 24.04
CA GLU A 430 -13.38 6.48 24.90
C GLU A 430 -14.08 6.84 26.21
N PHE A 431 -14.86 5.90 26.76
CA PHE A 431 -15.57 6.15 28.01
C PHE A 431 -14.56 6.22 29.17
N PHE A 432 -14.58 7.33 29.91
CA PHE A 432 -13.77 7.47 31.13
C PHE A 432 -14.04 6.28 32.06
N GLN A 433 -12.99 5.66 32.60
CA GLN A 433 -12.95 4.36 33.31
C GLN A 433 -12.63 3.12 32.46
N ASN A 434 -12.72 3.20 31.14
CA ASN A 434 -12.24 2.10 30.29
C ASN A 434 -10.71 2.16 30.18
N TRP A 435 -10.09 0.98 30.21
CA TRP A 435 -8.65 0.82 30.09
C TRP A 435 -8.35 0.13 28.77
N VAL A 436 -7.68 0.86 27.87
CA VAL A 436 -7.34 0.42 26.52
C VAL A 436 -5.93 -0.16 26.52
N ASP A 437 -5.80 -1.35 25.94
CA ASP A 437 -4.51 -2.03 25.76
C ASP A 437 -3.75 -1.40 24.59
N SER A 438 -2.46 -1.18 24.76
CA SER A 438 -1.63 -0.57 23.71
C SER A 438 -1.37 -1.46 22.50
N GLY A 439 -1.68 -2.76 22.62
CA GLY A 439 -1.13 -3.80 21.76
C GLY A 439 0.35 -4.06 22.09
N ALA A 440 0.95 -5.01 21.38
CA ALA A 440 2.38 -5.29 21.48
C ALA A 440 3.14 -4.42 20.47
N ILE A 441 3.96 -3.50 20.96
CA ILE A 441 4.68 -2.52 20.14
C ILE A 441 6.10 -3.01 19.94
N SER A 442 6.46 -3.37 18.70
CA SER A 442 7.80 -3.85 18.37
C SER A 442 8.85 -2.75 18.53
N LEU A 443 9.99 -3.10 19.12
CA LEU A 443 11.18 -2.25 19.18
C LEU A 443 12.29 -2.70 18.21
N SER A 444 12.02 -3.65 17.31
CA SER A 444 13.01 -4.26 16.41
C SER A 444 13.71 -3.32 15.44
N SER A 445 13.19 -2.10 15.25
CA SER A 445 13.81 -1.05 14.43
C SER A 445 14.87 -0.22 15.19
N TYR A 446 15.07 -0.50 16.48
CA TYR A 446 15.98 0.22 17.36
C TYR A 446 17.08 -0.73 17.88
N SER A 447 18.17 -0.18 18.38
CA SER A 447 19.30 -0.93 18.95
C SER A 447 19.96 -0.14 20.06
N GLY A 448 20.83 -0.79 20.85
CA GLY A 448 21.48 -0.19 22.01
C GLY A 448 20.54 -0.03 23.20
N THR A 449 20.85 0.93 24.08
CA THR A 449 19.97 1.25 25.21
C THR A 449 18.87 2.21 24.78
N ALA A 450 17.62 1.81 24.96
CA ALA A 450 16.44 2.61 24.66
C ALA A 450 15.68 3.04 25.92
N TYR A 451 14.97 4.15 25.81
CA TYR A 451 14.08 4.69 26.85
C TYR A 451 12.73 5.00 26.24
N ILE A 452 11.66 4.54 26.90
CA ILE A 452 10.27 4.81 26.49
C ILE A 452 9.73 5.98 27.31
N ALA A 453 9.12 6.96 26.66
CA ALA A 453 8.53 8.11 27.31
C ALA A 453 7.03 8.24 27.02
N PHE A 454 6.29 8.52 28.08
CA PHE A 454 4.94 9.06 28.05
C PHE A 454 5.04 10.57 28.26
N LYS A 455 4.75 11.36 27.22
CA LYS A 455 4.81 12.82 27.29
C LYS A 455 3.41 13.39 27.20
N TYR A 456 2.98 14.02 28.29
CA TYR A 456 1.71 14.71 28.37
C TYR A 456 1.87 16.18 27.97
N ILE A 457 0.89 16.69 27.22
CA ILE A 457 0.77 18.09 26.83
C ILE A 457 -0.65 18.56 27.16
N GLY A 458 -0.77 19.54 28.06
CA GLY A 458 -2.04 20.16 28.41
C GLY A 458 -1.84 21.56 28.99
N GLY A 459 -2.83 22.10 29.69
CA GLY A 459 -2.78 23.41 30.34
C GLY A 459 -4.14 23.88 30.83
N ASP A 460 -4.17 24.51 32.01
CA ASP A 460 -5.37 25.12 32.60
C ASP A 460 -5.07 26.55 33.07
N ASN A 461 -5.62 27.53 32.35
CA ASN A 461 -5.80 28.89 32.80
C ASN A 461 -7.05 29.53 32.17
N ALA A 462 -7.29 30.81 32.47
CA ALA A 462 -8.47 31.53 31.95
C ALA A 462 -8.59 31.60 30.41
N ALA A 463 -7.53 31.26 29.66
CA ALA A 463 -7.48 31.31 28.20
C ALA A 463 -7.31 29.93 27.54
N ASN A 464 -6.94 28.90 28.29
CA ASN A 464 -6.69 27.55 27.79
C ASN A 464 -7.13 26.52 28.84
N THR A 465 -8.02 25.63 28.47
CA THR A 465 -8.59 24.59 29.34
C THR A 465 -8.52 23.25 28.63
N ILE A 466 -7.31 22.86 28.25
CA ILE A 466 -7.00 21.51 27.76
C ILE A 466 -6.36 20.77 28.94
N ASP A 467 -7.20 20.38 29.90
CA ASP A 467 -6.75 20.02 31.24
C ASP A 467 -7.04 18.58 31.65
N GLY A 468 -7.56 17.81 30.70
CA GLY A 468 -7.85 16.40 30.78
C GLY A 468 -6.72 15.54 31.33
N ASN A 469 -7.12 14.41 31.92
CA ASN A 469 -6.21 13.48 32.55
C ASN A 469 -5.94 12.29 31.63
N PHE A 470 -4.68 11.86 31.60
CA PHE A 470 -4.26 10.55 31.11
C PHE A 470 -3.71 9.70 32.26
N GLU A 471 -3.97 8.40 32.17
CA GLU A 471 -3.59 7.41 33.16
C GLU A 471 -2.91 6.23 32.47
N ILE A 472 -1.83 5.73 33.08
CA ILE A 472 -1.01 4.62 32.57
C ILE A 472 -0.86 3.57 33.67
N ASP A 473 -0.98 2.30 33.28
CA ASP A 473 -0.80 1.15 34.15
C ASP A 473 -0.28 -0.07 33.37
N ASN A 474 0.23 -1.07 34.09
CA ASN A 474 0.69 -2.36 33.59
C ASN A 474 1.70 -2.24 32.44
N PHE A 475 2.71 -1.37 32.59
CA PHE A 475 3.79 -1.27 31.60
C PHE A 475 4.67 -2.52 31.65
N LYS A 476 4.96 -3.10 30.49
CA LYS A 476 5.76 -4.32 30.33
C LYS A 476 6.76 -4.16 29.21
N VAL A 477 7.94 -4.73 29.41
CA VAL A 477 8.90 -5.05 28.36
C VAL A 477 8.91 -6.56 28.19
N LEU A 478 8.46 -7.03 27.04
CA LEU A 478 8.31 -8.43 26.68
C LEU A 478 9.43 -8.83 25.74
N VAL A 479 9.98 -10.03 25.92
CA VAL A 479 11.03 -10.57 25.05
C VAL A 479 10.70 -11.99 24.65
N SER A 480 11.18 -12.41 23.48
CA SER A 480 11.00 -13.79 23.01
C SER A 480 11.64 -14.78 23.99
N ASN A 481 10.92 -15.86 24.30
CA ASN A 481 11.32 -16.91 25.25
C ASN A 481 12.55 -17.74 24.84
#